data_AF-A0A378VZ62-F1
#
_entry.id   AF-A0A378VZ62-F1
#
_cell.length_a   1.000
_cell.length_b   1.000
_cell.length_c   1.000
_cell.angle_alpha   90.00
_cell.angle_beta   90.00
_cell.angle_gamma   90.00
#
_symmetry.space_group_name_H-M   'P 1'
#
loop_
_entity.id
_entity.type
_entity.pdbx_description
1 polymer ?
#
loop_
_entity_poly.entity_id
_entity_poly.type
_entity_poly.pdbx_seq_one_letter_code
_entity_poly.pdbx_strand_id
1 'polypeptide(L)'
;MNNAFALPAIQSGNGSLEQYIHTVNSIPMLSQEEETRLAERRIKGDLNAAKQLILSHLRVVVSIARGYDGYGLNQADLIQEGISV
;
A
#
# COMPACT_ATOMS: atom_id res chain seq x y z
N MET A 1 9.18 -23.10 -1.94
CA MET A 1 7.85 -22.69 -2.46
C MET A 1 7.66 -21.24 -2.06
N ASN A 2 7.96 -20.34 -2.98
CA ASN A 2 8.04 -18.90 -2.73
C ASN A 2 6.63 -18.32 -2.81
N ASN A 3 5.95 -18.23 -1.67
CA ASN A 3 4.78 -17.36 -1.57
C ASN A 3 5.31 -15.92 -1.49
N ALA A 4 5.61 -15.38 -2.66
CA ALA A 4 5.70 -13.94 -2.85
C ALA A 4 4.46 -13.32 -2.22
N PHE A 5 4.68 -12.27 -1.42
CA PHE A 5 3.66 -11.45 -0.80
C PHE A 5 2.50 -11.22 -1.78
N ALA A 6 1.43 -11.99 -1.63
CA ALA A 6 0.18 -11.73 -2.34
C ALA A 6 -0.46 -10.51 -1.66
N LEU A 7 0.11 -9.34 -1.94
CA LEU A 7 -0.70 -8.13 -2.08
C LEU A 7 -1.84 -8.53 -3.02
N PRO A 8 -3.11 -8.16 -2.74
CA PRO A 8 -4.18 -8.40 -3.69
C PRO A 8 -3.70 -7.80 -4.99
N ALA A 9 -3.39 -8.65 -5.98
CA ALA A 9 -3.04 -8.18 -7.30
C ALA A 9 -4.17 -7.23 -7.68
N ILE A 10 -3.83 -5.99 -8.02
CA ILE A 10 -4.81 -5.01 -8.51
C ILE A 10 -5.36 -5.63 -9.79
N GLN A 11 -6.45 -6.38 -9.66
CA GLN A 11 -7.18 -6.92 -10.79
C GLN A 11 -7.86 -5.72 -11.43
N SER A 12 -7.57 -5.48 -12.70
CA SER A 12 -8.04 -4.34 -13.50
C SER A 12 -9.56 -4.34 -13.76
N GLY A 13 -10.36 -4.87 -12.84
CA GLY A 13 -11.81 -4.72 -12.80
C GLY A 13 -12.19 -3.47 -12.01
N ASN A 14 -13.07 -2.65 -12.59
CA ASN A 14 -13.52 -1.39 -11.98
C ASN A 14 -14.10 -1.58 -10.56
N GLY A 15 -14.68 -2.74 -10.26
CA GLY A 15 -15.21 -3.06 -8.93
C GLY A 15 -14.15 -3.47 -7.89
N SER A 16 -12.98 -3.98 -8.30
CA SER A 16 -11.92 -4.41 -7.37
C SER A 16 -11.02 -3.26 -6.95
N LEU A 17 -10.84 -2.24 -7.79
CA LEU A 17 -9.98 -1.09 -7.47
C LEU A 17 -10.63 -0.14 -6.44
N GLU A 18 -11.92 0.19 -6.58
CA GLU A 18 -12.61 1.06 -5.62
C GLU A 18 -12.69 0.42 -4.22
N GLN A 19 -12.97 -0.89 -4.15
CA GLN A 19 -12.94 -1.65 -2.89
C GLN A 19 -11.55 -1.69 -2.26
N TYR A 20 -10.51 -1.83 -3.09
CA TYR A 20 -9.12 -1.78 -2.64
C TYR A 20 -8.77 -0.39 -2.09
N ILE A 21 -9.11 0.68 -2.81
CA ILE A 21 -8.91 2.07 -2.36
C ILE A 21 -9.65 2.33 -1.06
N HIS A 22 -10.90 1.87 -0.93
CA HIS A 22 -11.67 2.02 0.31
C HIS A 22 -11.00 1.30 1.49
N THR A 23 -10.55 0.07 1.27
CA THR A 23 -9.83 -0.73 2.27
C THR A 23 -8.54 -0.02 2.70
N VAL A 24 -7.74 0.45 1.75
CA VAL A 24 -6.47 1.14 2.02
C VAL A 24 -6.68 2.48 2.76
N ASN A 25 -7.75 3.20 2.44
CA ASN A 25 -8.11 4.45 3.14
C ASN A 25 -8.55 4.24 4.59
N SER A 26 -9.09 3.07 4.92
CA SER A 26 -9.48 2.73 6.29
C SER A 26 -8.29 2.45 7.22
N ILE A 27 -7.08 2.30 6.66
CA ILE A 27 -5.86 2.01 7.42
C ILE A 27 -5.43 3.28 8.16
N PRO A 28 -5.28 3.24 9.50
CA PRO A 28 -4.82 4.40 10.27
C PRO A 28 -3.38 4.78 9.89
N MET A 29 -3.08 6.08 9.90
CA MET A 29 -1.70 6.53 9.69
C MET A 29 -0.87 6.17 10.92
N LEU A 30 0.32 5.65 10.68
CA LEU A 30 1.29 5.42 11.73
C LEU A 30 1.89 6.75 12.17
N SER A 31 2.17 6.88 13.48
CA SER A 31 3.04 7.94 13.97
C SER A 31 4.49 7.57 13.68
N GLN A 32 5.38 8.56 13.68
CA GLN A 32 6.82 8.34 13.51
C GLN A 32 7.40 7.34 14.54
N GLU A 33 6.88 7.36 15.76
CA GLU A 33 7.28 6.46 16.83
C GLU A 33 6.84 5.01 16.56
N GLU A 34 5.60 4.82 16.08
CA GLU A 34 5.11 3.50 15.66
C GLU A 34 5.86 2.96 14.44
N GLU A 35 6.20 3.80 13.46
CA GLU A 35 7.03 3.39 12.32
C GLU A 35 8.40 2.90 12.76
N THR A 36 9.05 3.63 13.67
CA THR A 36 10.37 3.26 14.21
C THR A 36 10.28 1.91 14.93
N ARG A 37 9.26 1.73 15.78
CA ARG A 37 9.03 0.48 16.52
C ARG A 37 8.75 -0.70 15.58
N LEU A 38 7.96 -0.49 14.53
CA LEU A 38 7.66 -1.51 13.53
C LEU A 38 8.89 -1.82 12.66
N ALA A 39 9.72 -0.84 12.34
CA ALA A 39 10.97 -1.04 11.60
C ALA A 39 11.96 -1.90 12.39
N GLU A 40 12.13 -1.62 13.68
CA GLU A 40 12.97 -2.45 14.56
C GLU A 40 12.46 -3.89 14.65
N ARG A 41 11.14 -4.08 14.78
CA ARG A 41 10.51 -5.41 14.80
C ARG A 41 10.68 -6.13 13.47
N ARG A 42 10.55 -5.42 12.34
CA ARG A 42 10.80 -5.97 11.01
C ARG A 42 12.24 -6.47 10.88
N ILE A 43 13.23 -5.72 11.36
CA ILE A 43 14.64 -6.14 11.34
C ILE A 43 14.85 -7.43 12.14
N LYS A 44 14.07 -7.62 13.21
CA LYS A 44 14.03 -8.86 14.01
C LYS A 44 13.25 -10.01 13.35
N GLY A 45 12.77 -9.84 12.11
CA GLY A 45 12.06 -10.87 11.34
C GLY A 45 10.55 -10.90 11.57
N ASP A 46 9.96 -9.88 12.21
CA ASP A 46 8.51 -9.83 12.43
C ASP A 46 7.76 -9.49 11.13
N LEU A 47 7.17 -10.52 10.52
CA LEU A 47 6.38 -10.41 9.29
C LEU A 47 5.12 -9.55 9.47
N ASN A 48 4.53 -9.50 10.68
CA ASN A 48 3.39 -8.63 10.94
C ASN A 48 3.83 -7.16 10.97
N ALA A 49 5.01 -6.87 11.52
CA ALA A 49 5.55 -5.52 11.50
C ALA A 49 5.87 -5.06 10.07
N ALA A 50 6.45 -5.94 9.25
CA ALA A 50 6.67 -5.68 7.83
C ALA A 50 5.36 -5.39 7.08
N LYS A 51 4.32 -6.20 7.34
CA LYS A 51 2.99 -6.01 6.75
C LYS A 51 2.38 -4.65 7.10
N GLN A 52 2.47 -4.23 8.37
CA GLN A 52 1.92 -2.96 8.83
C GLN A 52 2.62 -1.76 8.18
N LEU A 53 3.95 -1.81 8.04
CA LEU A 53 4.71 -0.77 7.34
C LEU A 53 4.31 -0.66 5.86
N ILE A 54 4.20 -1.79 5.17
CA ILE A 54 3.76 -1.82 3.76
C ILE A 54 2.36 -1.22 3.62
N LEU A 55 1.43 -1.63 4.48
CA LEU A 55 0.06 -1.15 4.49
C LEU A 55 -0.04 0.37 4.76
N SER A 56 0.79 0.91 5.65
CA SER A 56 0.86 2.36 5.90
C SER A 56 1.34 3.12 4.66
N HIS A 57 2.39 2.65 3.99
CA HIS A 57 2.90 3.25 2.76
C HIS A 57 1.91 3.19 1.60
N LEU A 58 1.14 2.10 1.47
CA LEU A 58 0.11 1.98 0.44
C LEU A 58 -0.94 3.10 0.53
N ARG A 59 -1.30 3.54 1.74
CA ARG A 59 -2.23 4.66 1.92
C ARG A 59 -1.66 5.98 1.40
N VAL A 60 -0.36 6.20 1.57
CA VAL A 60 0.33 7.37 1.01
C VAL A 60 0.29 7.34 -0.52
N VAL A 61 0.66 6.20 -1.12
CA VAL A 61 0.65 6.02 -2.58
C VAL A 61 -0.75 6.22 -3.16
N VAL A 62 -1.78 5.63 -2.56
CA VAL A 62 -3.18 5.80 -3.00
C VAL A 62 -3.65 7.24 -2.84
N SER A 63 -3.23 7.94 -1.77
CA SER A 63 -3.55 9.35 -1.58
C SER A 63 -2.92 10.23 -2.67
N ILE A 64 -1.68 9.94 -3.07
CA ILE A 64 -0.97 10.63 -4.14
C ILE A 64 -1.63 10.31 -5.49
N ALA A 65 -1.91 9.04 -5.79
CA ALA A 65 -2.52 8.60 -7.04
C ALA A 65 -3.90 9.23 -7.28
N ARG A 66 -4.73 9.41 -6.23
CA ARG A 66 -6.00 10.15 -6.34
C ARG A 66 -5.81 11.63 -6.68
N GLY A 67 -4.69 12.24 -6.32
CA GLY A 67 -4.37 13.61 -6.74
C GLY A 67 -4.19 13.74 -8.26
N TYR A 68 -3.93 12.64 -8.96
CA TYR A 68 -3.83 12.57 -10.41
C TYR A 68 -5.15 12.13 -11.09
N ASP A 69 -6.22 11.92 -10.32
CA ASP A 69 -7.53 11.60 -10.85
C ASP A 69 -8.09 12.78 -11.67
N GLY A 70 -8.51 12.52 -12.90
CA GLY A 70 -8.96 13.57 -13.84
C GLY A 70 -7.90 14.06 -14.84
N TYR A 71 -6.64 13.63 -14.76
CA TYR A 71 -5.59 13.95 -15.75
C TYR A 71 -5.53 12.98 -16.95
N GLY A 72 -6.41 11.98 -17.01
CA GLY A 72 -6.44 10.97 -18.09
C GLY A 72 -5.32 9.93 -18.02
N LEU A 73 -4.57 9.87 -16.91
CA LEU A 73 -3.54 8.88 -16.65
C LEU A 73 -4.13 7.63 -15.99
N ASN A 74 -3.59 6.46 -16.34
CA ASN A 74 -4.02 5.19 -15.76
C ASN A 74 -3.51 5.07 -14.30
N GLN A 75 -4.42 5.22 -13.33
CA GLN A 75 -4.09 5.16 -11.91
C GLN A 75 -3.40 3.85 -11.50
N ALA A 76 -3.69 2.74 -12.18
CA ALA A 76 -3.09 1.44 -11.88
C ALA A 76 -1.56 1.44 -12.11
N ASP A 77 -1.09 2.17 -13.14
CA ASP A 77 0.33 2.25 -13.47
C ASP A 77 1.08 3.14 -12.47
N LEU A 78 0.49 4.25 -12.04
CA LEU A 78 1.07 5.15 -11.03
C LEU A 78 1.21 4.48 -9.66
N ILE A 79 0.21 3.69 -9.26
CA ILE A 79 0.25 2.94 -8.01
C ILE A 79 1.31 1.83 -8.09
N GLN A 80 1.45 1.15 -9.23
CA GLN A 80 2.51 0.16 -9.42
C GLN A 80 3.91 0.77 -9.39
N GLU A 81 4.13 1.89 -10.07
CA GLU A 81 5.45 2.55 -10.09
C GLU A 81 5.86 3.02 -8.69
N GLY A 82 4.92 3.60 -7.92
CA GLY A 82 5.19 4.04 -6.55
C GLY A 82 5.42 2.92 -5.53
N ILE A 83 5.04 1.68 -5.83
CA ILE A 83 5.30 0.48 -5.01
C ILE A 83 6.61 -0.21 -5.41
N SER A 84 7.09 0.03 -6.64
CA SER A 84 8.24 -0.66 -7.21
C SER A 84 9.60 -0.12 -6.74
N VAL A 85 9.64 0.98 -5.99
CA VAL A 85 10.86 1.66 -5.51
C VAL A 85 11.21 1.34 -4.07
#